data_AF-A0A8J9UGD1-F1
#
_entry.id   AF-A0A8J9UGD1-F1
#
_cell.length_a   1.000
_cell.length_b   1.000
_cell.length_c   1.000
_cell.angle_alpha   90.00
_cell.angle_beta   90.00
_cell.angle_gamma   90.00
#
_symmetry.space_group_name_H-M   'P 1'
#
loop_
_entity.id
_entity.type
_entity.pdbx_description
1 polymer ?
#
loop_
_entity_poly.entity_id
_entity_poly.type
_entity_poly.pdbx_seq_one_letter_code
_entity_poly.pdbx_strand_id
1 'polypeptide(L)'
;MRIQAESERVQSECAKVDRSLRDLRGRLEVLERTRKEAVDRNTNAQKANLAITHEYAANLKDAEMEIIQIEEEIEAYEKEKMNLTQDLDRVQREALIWQRKGILAVDLKKNIQNAKSAAGEIGQMRAEIHRMEVRREQLRKTGEKLADDLALYVTRRETAMEKNRAAAAVEKAHGTAQTSQSTYHHKLRLAKADLARATKDLSEATSQMENLQKEYERLKREISQSNAANSQLEENIATMLRESKDAEKQKQWLLERLVRSQRLGSELATAIKRQSVRVRKPKSVVLTEYNQAVALNERLNHIIETLSDEYPHLRDKLDVIVNTLNIHSPENSPRLVEECACDEAKEEDPNIPEKLEKTDE
;
A
#
# COMPACT_ATOMS: atom_id res chain seq x y z
N MET A 1 16.25 68.20 103.48
CA MET A 1 16.40 66.77 103.09
C MET A 1 15.25 66.22 102.23
N ARG A 2 13.96 66.49 102.51
CA ARG A 2 12.83 66.00 101.66
C ARG A 2 12.82 66.53 100.22
N ILE A 3 13.03 67.83 100.03
CA ILE A 3 13.03 68.47 98.70
C ILE A 3 14.19 67.97 97.83
N GLN A 4 15.35 67.70 98.44
CA GLN A 4 16.51 67.11 97.76
C GLN A 4 16.19 65.71 97.24
N ALA A 5 15.57 64.87 98.08
CA ALA A 5 15.18 63.50 97.71
C ALA A 5 14.11 63.46 96.61
N GLU A 6 13.16 64.40 96.60
CA GLU A 6 12.19 64.54 95.50
C GLU A 6 12.85 65.00 94.20
N SER A 7 13.77 65.98 94.27
CA SER A 7 14.53 66.44 93.11
C SER A 7 15.39 65.31 92.51
N GLU A 8 16.05 64.52 93.35
CA GLU A 8 16.83 63.35 92.92
C GLU A 8 15.93 62.25 92.33
N ARG A 9 14.74 62.03 92.91
CA ARG A 9 13.75 61.08 92.37
C ARG A 9 13.28 61.49 90.97
N VAL A 10 12.89 62.76 90.79
CA VAL A 10 12.47 63.32 89.50
C VAL A 10 13.60 63.27 88.47
N GLN A 11 14.83 63.59 88.85
CA GLN A 11 15.99 63.41 87.95
C GLN A 11 16.19 61.95 87.55
N SER A 12 15.99 60.99 88.46
CA SER A 12 16.07 59.57 88.13
C SER A 12 14.97 59.14 87.15
N GLU A 13 13.76 59.70 87.28
CA GLU A 13 12.63 59.42 86.40
C GLU A 13 12.84 60.07 85.02
N CYS A 14 13.29 61.32 84.94
CA CYS A 14 13.71 61.95 83.68
C CYS A 14 14.80 61.12 82.98
N ALA A 15 15.82 60.66 83.70
CA ALA A 15 16.87 59.82 83.14
C ALA A 15 16.38 58.43 82.69
N LYS A 16 15.30 57.90 83.30
CA LYS A 16 14.64 56.66 82.83
C LYS A 16 13.83 56.92 81.57
N VAL A 17 13.07 58.01 81.52
CA VAL A 17 12.28 58.41 80.35
C VAL A 17 13.19 58.70 79.16
N ASP A 18 14.29 59.43 79.34
CA ASP A 18 15.24 59.72 78.27
C ASP A 18 15.88 58.44 77.70
N ARG A 19 16.21 57.47 78.56
CA ARG A 19 16.71 56.16 78.11
C ARG A 19 15.65 55.41 77.30
N SER A 20 14.39 55.44 77.73
CA SER A 20 13.29 54.81 77.00
C SER A 20 13.02 55.50 75.65
N LEU A 21 13.10 56.83 75.58
CA LEU A 21 12.94 57.58 74.34
C LEU A 21 14.07 57.31 73.36
N ARG A 22 15.31 57.15 73.83
CA ARG A 22 16.44 56.74 72.97
C ARG A 22 16.26 55.33 72.42
N ASP A 23 15.84 54.37 73.26
CA ASP A 23 15.55 53.00 72.81
C ASP A 23 14.41 52.98 71.77
N LEU A 24 13.31 53.69 72.04
CA LEU A 24 12.18 53.80 71.11
C LEU A 24 12.59 54.46 69.78
N ARG A 25 13.41 55.51 69.80
CA ARG A 25 13.94 56.14 68.57
C ARG A 25 14.82 55.16 67.78
N GLY A 26 15.71 54.44 68.45
CA GLY A 26 16.54 53.41 67.80
C GLY A 26 15.68 52.32 67.15
N ARG A 27 14.64 51.83 67.85
CA ARG A 27 13.68 50.87 67.29
C ARG A 27 12.91 51.45 66.11
N LEU A 28 12.49 52.71 66.18
CA LEU A 28 11.75 53.39 65.11
C LEU A 28 12.61 53.53 63.85
N GLU A 29 13.89 53.89 63.97
CA GLU A 29 14.80 53.91 62.82
C GLU A 29 15.00 52.53 62.19
N VAL A 30 15.10 51.46 63.00
CA VAL A 30 15.16 50.08 62.48
C VAL A 30 13.87 49.72 61.75
N LEU A 31 12.71 50.08 62.29
CA LEU A 31 11.42 49.87 61.65
C LEU A 31 11.31 50.65 60.33
N GLU A 32 11.81 51.87 60.26
CA GLU A 32 11.81 52.66 59.02
C GLU A 32 12.72 52.04 57.94
N ARG A 33 13.92 51.58 58.31
CA ARG A 33 14.82 50.88 57.39
C ARG A 33 14.19 49.59 56.88
N THR A 34 13.67 48.75 57.77
CA THR A 34 13.02 47.48 57.39
C THR A 34 11.77 47.71 56.53
N ARG A 35 10.97 48.76 56.82
CA ARG A 35 9.84 49.16 55.97
C ARG A 35 10.31 49.57 54.58
N LYS A 36 11.36 50.39 54.47
CA LYS A 36 11.91 50.80 53.17
C LYS A 36 12.39 49.60 52.38
N GLU A 37 13.17 48.72 52.99
CA GLU A 37 13.63 47.49 52.34
C GLU A 37 12.47 46.58 51.92
N ALA A 38 11.40 46.48 52.71
CA ALA A 38 10.21 45.71 52.35
C ALA A 38 9.49 46.31 51.12
N VAL A 39 9.39 47.64 51.04
CA VAL A 39 8.83 48.33 49.87
C VAL A 39 9.70 48.10 48.63
N ASP A 40 11.03 48.23 48.76
CA ASP A 40 11.96 48.01 47.65
C ASP A 40 11.89 46.55 47.16
N ARG A 41 11.86 45.56 48.06
CA ARG A 41 11.64 44.15 47.72
C ARG A 41 10.30 43.94 46.99
N ASN A 42 9.22 44.55 47.46
CA ASN A 42 7.91 44.41 46.85
C ASN A 42 7.85 45.03 45.44
N THR A 43 8.43 46.22 45.24
CA THR A 43 8.48 46.87 43.92
C THR A 43 9.33 46.07 42.92
N ASN A 44 10.45 45.50 43.38
CA ASN A 44 11.26 44.61 42.55
C ASN A 44 10.51 43.32 42.19
N ALA A 45 9.81 42.71 43.14
CA ALA A 45 8.96 41.55 42.88
C ALA A 45 7.84 41.85 41.88
N GLN A 46 7.20 43.03 41.98
CA GLN A 46 6.19 43.48 41.01
C GLN A 46 6.76 43.66 39.61
N LYS A 47 7.94 44.28 39.47
CA LYS A 47 8.62 44.42 38.18
C LYS A 47 9.01 43.07 37.57
N ALA A 48 9.54 42.15 38.39
CA ALA A 48 9.88 40.80 37.95
C ALA A 48 8.63 40.03 37.48
N ASN A 49 7.54 40.07 38.25
CA ASN A 49 6.28 39.45 37.85
C ASN A 49 5.75 40.04 36.54
N LEU A 50 5.81 41.37 36.36
CA LEU A 50 5.36 42.01 35.12
C LEU A 50 6.18 41.56 33.91
N ALA A 51 7.51 41.50 34.05
CA ALA A 51 8.40 40.98 33.00
C ALA A 51 8.06 39.54 32.63
N ILE A 52 7.92 38.66 33.62
CA ILE A 52 7.54 37.25 33.42
C ILE A 52 6.17 37.13 32.74
N THR A 53 5.18 37.96 33.12
CA THR A 53 3.87 37.92 32.46
C THR A 53 3.93 38.36 31.01
N HIS A 54 4.77 39.33 30.67
CA HIS A 54 4.97 39.75 29.29
C HIS A 54 5.66 38.67 28.47
N GLU A 55 6.67 38.00 29.03
CA GLU A 55 7.35 36.88 28.39
C GLU A 55 6.39 35.72 28.11
N TYR A 56 5.59 35.30 29.10
CA TYR A 56 4.59 34.25 28.88
C TYR A 56 3.53 34.65 27.86
N ALA A 57 3.12 35.92 27.82
CA ALA A 57 2.17 36.39 26.83
C ALA A 57 2.76 36.41 25.41
N ALA A 58 4.06 36.71 25.26
CA ALA A 58 4.75 36.63 23.97
C ALA A 58 4.87 35.17 23.51
N ASN A 59 5.37 34.29 24.38
CA ASN A 59 5.53 32.86 24.07
C ASN A 59 4.19 32.19 23.72
N LEU A 60 3.09 32.60 24.37
CA LEU A 60 1.76 32.11 24.04
C LEU A 60 1.34 32.53 22.63
N LYS A 61 1.57 33.78 22.24
CA LYS A 61 1.24 34.28 20.90
C LYS A 61 2.07 33.62 19.81
N ASP A 62 3.35 33.37 20.08
CA ASP A 62 4.24 32.68 19.13
C ASP A 62 3.76 31.23 18.92
N ALA A 63 3.40 30.52 19.99
CA ALA A 63 2.84 29.18 19.90
C ALA A 63 1.47 29.17 19.21
N GLU A 64 0.60 30.14 19.48
CA GLU A 64 -0.69 30.30 18.77
C GLU A 64 -0.47 30.52 17.27
N MET A 65 0.55 31.30 16.88
CA MET A 65 0.87 31.54 15.47
C MET A 65 1.45 30.29 14.79
N GLU A 66 2.27 29.51 15.48
CA GLU A 66 2.77 28.22 15.00
C GLU A 66 1.63 27.22 14.78
N ILE A 67 0.65 27.16 15.70
CA ILE A 67 -0.55 26.32 15.53
C ILE A 67 -1.32 26.71 14.27
N ILE A 68 -1.55 28.00 14.04
CA ILE A 68 -2.25 28.46 12.83
C ILE A 68 -1.51 28.06 11.56
N GLN A 69 -0.17 28.18 11.53
CA GLN A 69 0.64 27.75 10.38
C GLN A 69 0.51 26.25 10.11
N ILE A 70 0.58 25.43 11.17
CA ILE A 70 0.42 23.98 11.06
C ILE A 70 -1.00 23.64 10.57
N GLU A 71 -2.04 24.34 11.03
CA GLU A 71 -3.41 24.14 10.56
C GLU A 71 -3.55 24.47 9.05
N GLU A 72 -2.93 25.55 8.58
CA GLU A 72 -2.90 25.90 7.16
C GLU A 72 -2.17 24.85 6.31
N GLU A 73 -1.05 24.31 6.80
CA GLU A 73 -0.31 23.23 6.15
C GLU A 73 -1.15 21.94 6.07
N ILE A 74 -1.86 21.58 7.15
CA ILE A 74 -2.77 20.43 7.16
C ILE A 74 -3.85 20.61 6.10
N GLU A 75 -4.49 21.78 6.02
CA GLU A 75 -5.50 22.05 4.98
C GLU A 75 -4.93 21.95 3.56
N ALA A 76 -3.70 22.40 3.35
CA ALA A 76 -3.02 22.29 2.05
C ALA A 76 -2.79 20.82 1.68
N TYR A 77 -2.29 20.01 2.61
CA TYR A 77 -2.09 18.58 2.41
C TYR A 77 -3.40 17.82 2.19
N GLU A 78 -4.49 18.20 2.85
CA GLU A 78 -5.82 17.60 2.61
C GLU A 78 -6.33 17.89 1.19
N LYS A 79 -6.14 19.12 0.69
CA LYS A 79 -6.49 19.49 -0.68
C LYS A 79 -5.66 18.71 -1.70
N GLU A 80 -4.34 18.58 -1.46
CA GLU A 80 -3.45 17.80 -2.33
C GLU A 80 -3.83 16.32 -2.34
N LYS A 81 -4.10 15.73 -1.18
CA LYS A 81 -4.58 14.35 -1.04
C LYS A 81 -5.87 14.14 -1.85
N MET A 82 -6.82 15.06 -1.77
CA MET A 82 -8.06 14.96 -2.54
C MET A 82 -7.81 15.00 -4.05
N ASN A 83 -6.94 15.90 -4.52
CA ASN A 83 -6.58 16.02 -5.94
C ASN A 83 -5.89 14.74 -6.44
N LEU A 84 -4.87 14.25 -5.71
CA LEU A 84 -4.16 13.02 -6.07
C LEU A 84 -5.09 11.80 -6.10
N THR A 85 -6.07 11.74 -5.20
CA THR A 85 -7.08 10.66 -5.20
C THR A 85 -7.95 10.73 -6.46
N GLN A 86 -8.38 11.91 -6.89
CA GLN A 86 -9.15 12.08 -8.12
C GLN A 86 -8.35 11.72 -9.37
N ASP A 87 -7.06 12.09 -9.40
CA ASP A 87 -6.16 11.72 -10.50
C ASP A 87 -5.90 10.21 -10.56
N LEU A 88 -5.73 9.57 -9.41
CA LEU A 88 -5.61 8.12 -9.32
C LEU A 88 -6.86 7.43 -9.88
N ASP A 89 -8.05 7.87 -9.47
CA ASP A 89 -9.33 7.35 -9.99
C ASP A 89 -9.43 7.51 -11.52
N ARG A 90 -9.00 8.66 -12.05
CA ARG A 90 -8.97 8.91 -13.50
C ARG A 90 -8.05 7.92 -14.22
N VAL A 91 -6.82 7.76 -13.74
CA VAL A 91 -5.83 6.85 -14.34
C VAL A 91 -6.28 5.39 -14.24
N GLN A 92 -6.91 4.98 -13.13
CA GLN A 92 -7.47 3.64 -12.99
C GLN A 92 -8.59 3.37 -14.00
N ARG A 93 -9.49 4.33 -14.23
CA ARG A 93 -10.52 4.21 -15.28
C ARG A 93 -9.90 4.08 -16.67
N GLU A 94 -8.87 4.87 -16.97
CA GLU A 94 -8.13 4.77 -18.24
C GLU A 94 -7.47 3.41 -18.40
N ALA A 95 -6.82 2.89 -17.36
CA ALA A 95 -6.21 1.56 -17.35
C ALA A 95 -7.24 0.45 -17.63
N LEU A 96 -8.42 0.51 -17.02
CA LEU A 96 -9.51 -0.44 -17.28
C LEU A 96 -10.02 -0.37 -18.72
N ILE A 97 -10.14 0.83 -19.29
CA ILE A 97 -10.51 1.01 -20.71
C ILE A 97 -9.44 0.37 -21.61
N TRP A 98 -8.16 0.59 -21.33
CA TRP A 98 -7.06 0.00 -22.09
C TRP A 98 -7.00 -1.52 -21.97
N GLN A 99 -7.23 -2.06 -20.78
CA GLN A 99 -7.34 -3.50 -20.57
C GLN A 99 -8.47 -4.10 -21.40
N ARG A 100 -9.66 -3.48 -21.39
CA ARG A 100 -10.80 -3.94 -22.20
C ARG A 100 -10.52 -3.85 -23.69
N LYS A 101 -9.88 -2.76 -24.15
CA LYS A 101 -9.42 -2.63 -25.55
C LYS A 101 -8.42 -3.73 -25.93
N GLY A 102 -7.49 -4.05 -25.03
CA GLY A 102 -6.52 -5.13 -25.22
C GLY A 102 -7.18 -6.50 -25.40
N ILE A 103 -8.13 -6.85 -24.51
CA ILE A 103 -8.91 -8.09 -24.61
C ILE A 103 -9.65 -8.16 -25.96
N LEU A 104 -10.36 -7.09 -26.32
CA LEU A 104 -11.09 -7.02 -27.60
C LEU A 104 -10.17 -7.16 -28.81
N ALA A 105 -8.96 -6.58 -28.77
CA ALA A 105 -7.99 -6.69 -29.85
C ALA A 105 -7.47 -8.13 -30.00
N VAL A 106 -7.20 -8.82 -28.89
CA VAL A 106 -6.78 -10.23 -28.88
C VAL A 106 -7.89 -11.12 -29.43
N ASP A 107 -9.13 -10.94 -28.98
CA ASP A 107 -10.29 -11.70 -29.46
C ASP A 107 -10.55 -11.46 -30.94
N LEU A 108 -10.48 -10.20 -31.39
CA LEU A 108 -10.62 -9.85 -32.81
C LEU A 108 -9.52 -10.52 -33.65
N LYS A 109 -8.26 -10.48 -33.20
CA LYS A 109 -7.14 -11.14 -33.87
C LYS A 109 -7.38 -12.65 -33.98
N LYS A 110 -7.82 -13.29 -32.89
CA LYS A 110 -8.16 -14.72 -32.87
C LYS A 110 -9.29 -15.04 -33.84
N ASN A 111 -10.35 -14.23 -33.86
CA ASN A 111 -11.49 -14.40 -34.77
C ASN A 111 -11.07 -14.27 -36.24
N ILE A 112 -10.25 -13.26 -36.57
CA ILE A 112 -9.71 -13.09 -37.93
C ILE A 112 -8.86 -14.30 -38.34
N GLN A 113 -7.99 -14.78 -37.45
CA GLN A 113 -7.14 -15.94 -37.71
C GLN A 113 -7.97 -17.20 -37.94
N ASN A 114 -9.01 -17.41 -37.11
CA ASN A 114 -9.93 -18.54 -37.25
C ASN A 114 -10.70 -18.47 -38.58
N ALA A 115 -11.23 -17.29 -38.94
CA ALA A 115 -11.95 -17.10 -40.20
C ALA A 115 -11.06 -17.35 -41.43
N LYS A 116 -9.78 -16.95 -41.37
CA LYS A 116 -8.78 -17.16 -42.43
C LYS A 116 -8.19 -18.56 -42.47
N SER A 117 -8.35 -19.36 -41.42
CA SER A 117 -7.85 -20.74 -41.39
C SER A 117 -8.47 -21.58 -42.50
N ALA A 118 -7.83 -22.69 -42.89
CA ALA A 118 -8.32 -23.56 -43.96
C ALA A 118 -9.73 -24.12 -43.68
N ALA A 119 -10.06 -24.35 -42.41
CA ALA A 119 -11.38 -24.78 -41.97
C ALA A 119 -12.36 -23.60 -41.75
N GLY A 120 -11.86 -22.36 -41.72
CA GLY A 120 -12.67 -21.15 -41.57
C GLY A 120 -13.36 -20.76 -42.86
N GLU A 121 -14.39 -19.91 -42.75
CA GLU A 121 -15.23 -19.48 -43.87
C GLU A 121 -14.41 -18.91 -45.04
N ILE A 122 -13.44 -18.03 -44.75
CA ILE A 122 -12.59 -17.42 -45.79
C ILE A 122 -11.69 -18.48 -46.43
N GLY A 123 -11.16 -19.42 -45.66
CA GLY A 123 -10.33 -20.51 -46.18
C GLY A 123 -11.11 -21.45 -47.09
N GLN A 124 -12.33 -21.83 -46.68
CA GLN A 124 -13.25 -22.64 -47.48
C GLN A 124 -13.64 -21.94 -48.78
N MET A 125 -13.99 -20.64 -48.72
CA MET A 125 -14.27 -19.84 -49.91
C MET A 125 -13.07 -19.77 -50.86
N ARG A 126 -11.85 -19.59 -50.35
CA ARG A 126 -10.62 -19.61 -51.18
C ARG A 126 -10.41 -20.95 -51.87
N ALA A 127 -10.60 -22.06 -51.15
CA ALA A 127 -10.49 -23.39 -51.72
C ALA A 127 -11.55 -23.61 -52.81
N GLU A 128 -12.76 -23.12 -52.60
CA GLU A 128 -13.84 -23.21 -53.58
C GLU A 128 -13.59 -22.37 -54.84
N ILE A 129 -13.11 -21.13 -54.68
CA ILE A 129 -12.69 -20.28 -55.80
C ILE A 129 -11.62 -21.00 -56.62
N HIS A 130 -10.61 -21.59 -55.96
CA HIS A 130 -9.57 -22.33 -56.67
C HIS A 130 -10.13 -23.55 -57.42
N ARG A 131 -11.07 -24.31 -56.81
CA ARG A 131 -11.77 -25.41 -57.49
C ARG A 131 -12.53 -24.92 -58.73
N MET A 132 -13.23 -23.79 -58.63
CA MET A 132 -13.94 -23.18 -59.75
C MET A 132 -12.98 -22.69 -60.84
N GLU A 133 -11.84 -22.10 -60.49
CA GLU A 133 -10.81 -21.68 -61.44
C GLU A 133 -10.22 -22.86 -62.22
N VAL A 134 -9.88 -23.96 -61.53
CA VAL A 134 -9.39 -25.19 -62.16
C VAL A 134 -10.44 -25.76 -63.12
N ARG A 135 -11.71 -25.82 -62.69
CA ARG A 135 -12.81 -26.28 -63.54
C ARG A 135 -13.01 -25.38 -64.77
N ARG A 136 -12.90 -24.06 -64.60
CA ARG A 136 -12.97 -23.09 -65.70
C ARG A 136 -11.86 -23.33 -66.72
N GLU A 137 -10.63 -23.56 -66.27
CA GLU A 137 -9.49 -23.84 -67.15
C GLU A 137 -9.63 -25.20 -67.87
N GLN A 138 -10.14 -26.22 -67.19
CA GLN A 138 -10.46 -27.51 -67.83
C GLN A 138 -11.51 -27.34 -68.94
N LEU A 139 -12.59 -26.62 -68.65
CA LEU A 139 -13.64 -26.30 -69.63
C LEU A 139 -13.08 -25.52 -70.83
N ARG A 140 -12.20 -24.56 -70.57
CA ARG A 140 -11.49 -23.79 -71.61
C ARG A 140 -10.68 -24.72 -72.52
N LYS A 141 -9.86 -25.61 -71.95
CA LYS A 141 -9.08 -26.61 -72.70
C LYS A 141 -9.95 -27.59 -73.49
N THR A 142 -11.09 -28.01 -72.94
CA THR A 142 -12.04 -28.86 -73.70
C THR A 142 -12.70 -28.09 -74.85
N GLY A 143 -12.97 -26.79 -74.66
CA GLY A 143 -13.46 -25.90 -75.70
C GLY A 143 -12.44 -25.70 -76.83
N GLU A 144 -11.15 -25.51 -76.49
CA GLU A 144 -10.05 -25.47 -77.46
C GLU A 144 -9.94 -26.77 -78.24
N LYS A 145 -9.93 -27.92 -77.56
CA LYS A 145 -9.91 -29.23 -78.23
C LYS A 145 -11.11 -29.44 -79.15
N LEU A 146 -12.30 -29.02 -78.74
CA LEU A 146 -13.49 -29.11 -79.59
C LEU A 146 -13.35 -28.21 -80.83
N ALA A 147 -12.77 -27.02 -80.69
CA ALA A 147 -12.48 -26.14 -81.81
C ALA A 147 -11.43 -26.75 -82.75
N ASP A 148 -10.36 -27.34 -82.20
CA ASP A 148 -9.35 -28.08 -82.96
C ASP A 148 -9.95 -29.30 -83.67
N ASP A 149 -10.79 -30.07 -82.99
CA ASP A 149 -11.51 -31.21 -83.56
C ASP A 149 -12.45 -30.75 -84.67
N LEU A 150 -13.16 -29.64 -84.52
CA LEU A 150 -14.00 -29.05 -85.56
C LEU A 150 -13.16 -28.60 -86.76
N ALA A 151 -12.02 -27.93 -86.54
CA ALA A 151 -11.08 -27.58 -87.60
C ALA A 151 -10.52 -28.83 -88.29
N LEU A 152 -10.24 -29.89 -87.51
CA LEU A 152 -9.82 -31.19 -88.02
C LEU A 152 -10.95 -31.88 -88.80
N TYR A 153 -12.22 -31.75 -88.40
CA TYR A 153 -13.35 -32.30 -89.15
C TYR A 153 -13.55 -31.55 -90.47
N VAL A 154 -13.36 -30.22 -90.49
CA VAL A 154 -13.37 -29.43 -91.73
C VAL A 154 -12.24 -29.85 -92.65
N THR A 155 -10.99 -29.89 -92.16
CA THR A 155 -9.84 -30.36 -92.96
C THR A 155 -9.97 -31.83 -93.33
N ARG A 156 -10.54 -32.70 -92.48
CA ARG A 156 -10.87 -34.10 -92.82
C ARG A 156 -11.95 -34.17 -93.88
N ARG A 157 -12.93 -33.27 -93.90
CA ARG A 157 -13.94 -33.20 -94.94
C ARG A 157 -13.33 -32.71 -96.25
N GLU A 158 -12.48 -31.68 -96.22
CA GLU A 158 -11.71 -31.21 -97.38
C GLU A 158 -10.80 -32.31 -97.91
N THR A 159 -9.97 -32.89 -97.04
CA THR A 159 -9.11 -34.02 -97.38
C THR A 159 -9.89 -35.29 -97.68
N ALA A 160 -11.12 -35.49 -97.22
CA ALA A 160 -12.00 -36.59 -97.65
C ALA A 160 -12.64 -36.28 -98.99
N MET A 161 -12.79 -35.01 -99.39
CA MET A 161 -13.07 -34.66 -100.78
C MET A 161 -11.83 -34.91 -101.65
N GLU A 162 -10.62 -34.55 -101.20
CA GLU A 162 -9.35 -34.92 -101.87
C GLU A 162 -9.06 -36.43 -101.83
N LYS A 163 -9.44 -37.15 -100.78
CA LYS A 163 -9.33 -38.61 -100.65
C LYS A 163 -10.52 -39.33 -101.26
N ASN A 164 -11.70 -38.77 -101.49
CA ASN A 164 -12.64 -39.35 -102.45
C ASN A 164 -12.09 -39.22 -103.87
N ARG A 165 -11.21 -38.23 -104.10
CA ARG A 165 -10.34 -38.16 -105.28
C ARG A 165 -9.16 -39.14 -105.25
N ALA A 166 -8.51 -39.38 -104.10
CA ALA A 166 -7.27 -40.17 -104.00
C ALA A 166 -7.42 -41.60 -103.43
N ALA A 167 -8.50 -41.92 -102.73
CA ALA A 167 -8.93 -43.23 -102.22
C ALA A 167 -9.91 -43.93 -103.18
N ALA A 168 -10.09 -43.36 -104.38
CA ALA A 168 -10.17 -44.17 -105.60
C ALA A 168 -8.86 -44.94 -105.88
N ALA A 169 -7.73 -44.63 -105.20
CA ALA A 169 -6.44 -45.23 -105.51
C ALA A 169 -5.83 -46.14 -104.43
N VAL A 170 -6.13 -46.03 -103.13
CA VAL A 170 -5.40 -46.85 -102.14
C VAL A 170 -6.24 -47.15 -100.89
N GLU A 171 -6.98 -48.25 -100.94
CA GLU A 171 -7.37 -49.03 -99.75
C GLU A 171 -6.18 -49.89 -99.29
N LYS A 172 -5.71 -49.75 -98.03
CA LYS A 172 -5.22 -50.84 -97.14
C LYS A 172 -4.63 -50.36 -95.80
N ALA A 173 -5.12 -50.97 -94.71
CA ALA A 173 -4.43 -51.35 -93.45
C ALA A 173 -4.69 -50.58 -92.10
N HIS A 174 -5.09 -51.39 -91.10
CA HIS A 174 -5.30 -51.26 -89.63
C HIS A 174 -4.21 -50.46 -88.84
N GLY A 175 -4.30 -50.08 -87.54
CA GLY A 175 -5.26 -50.32 -86.44
C GLY A 175 -4.58 -50.14 -85.04
N THR A 176 -5.30 -49.51 -84.09
CA THR A 176 -5.32 -49.68 -82.61
C THR A 176 -4.17 -49.35 -81.64
N ALA A 177 -4.62 -48.98 -80.44
CA ALA A 177 -3.96 -48.32 -79.30
C ALA A 177 -3.32 -49.26 -78.25
N GLN A 178 -2.41 -48.71 -77.43
CA GLN A 178 -1.89 -49.33 -76.20
C GLN A 178 -1.63 -48.24 -75.13
N THR A 179 -2.15 -48.43 -73.92
CA THR A 179 -1.89 -47.59 -72.74
C THR A 179 -1.39 -48.40 -71.56
N SER A 180 -0.59 -47.73 -70.72
CA SER A 180 -0.44 -47.92 -69.26
C SER A 180 0.58 -48.93 -68.72
N GLN A 181 1.85 -48.48 -68.72
CA GLN A 181 2.90 -48.93 -67.77
C GLN A 181 3.51 -47.70 -67.03
N SER A 182 3.63 -46.56 -67.73
CA SER A 182 4.14 -45.28 -67.19
C SER A 182 3.32 -44.71 -66.00
N THR A 183 2.00 -44.89 -65.99
CA THR A 183 1.10 -44.40 -64.93
C THR A 183 1.34 -45.08 -63.58
N TYR A 184 1.77 -46.34 -63.56
CA TYR A 184 2.06 -47.07 -62.32
C TYR A 184 3.36 -46.59 -61.67
N HIS A 185 4.41 -46.39 -62.46
CA HIS A 185 5.68 -45.87 -61.96
C HIS A 185 5.58 -44.43 -61.43
N HIS A 186 4.75 -43.60 -62.07
CA HIS A 186 4.48 -42.25 -61.59
C HIS A 186 3.75 -42.24 -60.24
N LYS A 187 2.72 -43.08 -60.08
CA LYS A 187 1.98 -43.23 -58.81
C LYS A 187 2.88 -43.76 -57.67
N LEU A 188 3.75 -44.71 -57.97
CA LEU A 188 4.71 -45.23 -56.98
C LEU A 188 5.72 -44.16 -56.55
N ARG A 189 6.16 -43.29 -57.47
CA ARG A 189 7.06 -42.19 -57.14
C ARG A 189 6.37 -41.14 -56.27
N LEU A 190 5.11 -40.81 -56.56
CA LEU A 190 4.32 -39.90 -55.73
C LEU A 190 4.11 -40.48 -54.33
N ALA A 191 3.71 -41.75 -54.21
CA ALA A 191 3.54 -42.40 -52.91
C ALA A 191 4.83 -42.41 -52.06
N LYS A 192 6.00 -42.58 -52.70
CA LYS A 192 7.31 -42.48 -52.01
C LYS A 192 7.63 -41.06 -51.56
N ALA A 193 7.29 -40.05 -52.37
CA ALA A 193 7.46 -38.66 -52.00
C ALA A 193 6.53 -38.24 -50.86
N ASP A 194 5.27 -38.71 -50.89
CA ASP A 194 4.28 -38.49 -49.83
C ASP A 194 4.71 -39.17 -48.53
N LEU A 195 5.25 -40.40 -48.60
CA LEU A 195 5.80 -41.09 -47.44
C LEU A 195 6.99 -40.32 -46.84
N ALA A 196 7.92 -39.84 -47.68
CA ALA A 196 9.06 -39.05 -47.22
C ALA A 196 8.64 -37.72 -46.57
N ARG A 197 7.61 -37.07 -47.12
CA ARG A 197 7.01 -35.86 -46.55
C ARG A 197 6.34 -36.16 -45.21
N ALA A 198 5.50 -37.19 -45.14
CA ALA A 198 4.83 -37.61 -43.91
C ALA A 198 5.84 -37.99 -42.81
N THR A 199 6.96 -38.64 -43.16
CA THR A 199 8.02 -38.94 -42.18
C THR A 199 8.73 -37.68 -41.68
N LYS A 200 8.92 -36.68 -42.55
CA LYS A 200 9.51 -35.39 -42.16
C LYS A 200 8.56 -34.64 -41.24
N ASP A 201 7.29 -34.53 -41.63
CA ASP A 201 6.25 -33.88 -40.84
C ASP A 201 6.07 -34.56 -39.48
N LEU A 202 6.17 -35.90 -39.43
CA LEU A 202 6.17 -36.66 -38.17
C LEU A 202 7.37 -36.30 -37.28
N SER A 203 8.58 -36.22 -37.85
CA SER A 203 9.79 -35.85 -37.10
C SER A 203 9.77 -34.41 -36.58
N GLU A 204 9.18 -33.49 -37.35
CA GLU A 204 8.98 -32.09 -36.95
C GLU A 204 7.93 -32.02 -35.83
N ALA A 205 6.83 -32.77 -35.94
CA ALA A 205 5.80 -32.84 -34.91
C ALA A 205 6.33 -33.45 -33.60
N THR A 206 7.17 -34.49 -33.65
CA THR A 206 7.79 -35.06 -32.45
C THR A 206 8.73 -34.06 -31.78
N SER A 207 9.53 -33.32 -32.55
CA SER A 207 10.40 -32.26 -32.01
C SER A 207 9.60 -31.13 -31.37
N GLN A 208 8.50 -30.71 -32.00
CA GLN A 208 7.58 -29.72 -31.43
C GLN A 208 6.93 -30.23 -30.12
N MET A 209 6.54 -31.49 -30.08
CA MET A 209 5.96 -32.11 -28.88
C MET A 209 6.96 -32.13 -27.71
N GLU A 210 8.23 -32.48 -27.97
CA GLU A 210 9.30 -32.43 -26.96
C GLU A 210 9.55 -31.00 -26.45
N ASN A 211 9.55 -30.00 -27.33
CA ASN A 211 9.71 -28.61 -26.94
C ASN A 211 8.54 -28.11 -26.09
N LEU A 212 7.30 -28.42 -26.49
CA LEU A 212 6.11 -28.11 -25.70
C LEU A 212 6.12 -28.79 -24.34
N GLN A 213 6.64 -30.02 -24.24
CA GLN A 213 6.76 -30.73 -22.97
C GLN A 213 7.78 -30.04 -22.05
N LYS A 214 8.92 -29.59 -22.58
CA LYS A 214 9.91 -28.79 -21.81
C LYS A 214 9.32 -27.46 -21.35
N GLU A 215 8.57 -26.77 -22.20
CA GLU A 215 7.88 -25.53 -21.83
C GLU A 215 6.81 -25.76 -20.76
N TYR A 216 6.04 -26.85 -20.87
CA TYR A 216 5.06 -27.24 -19.86
C TYR A 216 5.71 -27.49 -18.50
N GLU A 217 6.83 -28.21 -18.45
CA GLU A 217 7.58 -28.43 -17.21
C GLU A 217 8.17 -27.14 -16.63
N ARG A 218 8.66 -26.23 -17.49
CA ARG A 218 9.13 -24.90 -17.08
C ARG A 218 8.00 -24.09 -16.46
N LEU A 219 6.87 -23.97 -17.14
CA LEU A 219 5.69 -23.22 -16.66
C LEU A 219 5.15 -23.82 -15.36
N LYS A 220 5.14 -25.16 -15.24
CA LYS A 220 4.74 -25.84 -14.00
C LYS A 220 5.65 -25.48 -12.82
N ARG A 221 6.96 -25.39 -13.05
CA ARG A 221 7.93 -24.93 -12.04
C ARG A 221 7.71 -23.47 -11.67
N GLU A 222 7.48 -22.59 -12.64
CA GLU A 222 7.19 -21.17 -12.41
C GLU A 222 5.90 -20.97 -11.60
N ILE A 223 4.84 -21.71 -11.91
CA ILE A 223 3.59 -21.70 -11.12
C ILE A 223 3.84 -22.17 -9.69
N SER A 224 4.60 -23.25 -9.50
CA SER A 224 4.93 -23.74 -8.15
C SER A 224 5.73 -22.72 -7.34
N GLN A 225 6.70 -22.03 -7.97
CA GLN A 225 7.49 -20.98 -7.32
C GLN A 225 6.63 -19.76 -6.99
N SER A 226 5.78 -19.33 -7.92
CA SER A 226 4.86 -18.22 -7.69
C SER A 226 3.86 -18.53 -6.57
N ASN A 227 3.34 -19.75 -6.49
CA ASN A 227 2.44 -20.16 -5.41
C ASN A 227 3.13 -20.19 -4.05
N ALA A 228 4.38 -20.64 -3.99
CA ALA A 228 5.17 -20.62 -2.76
C ALA A 228 5.44 -19.17 -2.29
N ALA A 229 5.83 -18.30 -3.23
CA ALA A 229 6.01 -16.87 -2.94
C ALA A 229 4.72 -16.20 -2.47
N ASN A 230 3.57 -16.50 -3.11
CA ASN A 230 2.27 -15.99 -2.67
C ASN A 230 1.92 -16.45 -1.26
N SER A 231 2.16 -17.72 -0.93
CA SER A 231 1.89 -18.27 0.41
C SER A 231 2.74 -17.56 1.48
N GLN A 232 4.01 -17.28 1.16
CA GLN A 232 4.90 -16.53 2.06
C GLN A 232 4.45 -15.08 2.23
N LEU A 233 4.00 -14.42 1.15
CA LEU A 233 3.45 -13.07 1.23
C LEU A 233 2.17 -13.02 2.07
N GLU A 234 1.28 -14.01 1.96
CA GLU A 234 0.08 -14.12 2.78
C GLU A 234 0.41 -14.28 4.27
N GLU A 235 1.41 -15.09 4.61
CA GLU A 235 1.89 -15.25 5.98
C GLU A 235 2.50 -13.95 6.54
N ASN A 236 3.30 -13.26 5.73
CA ASN A 236 3.87 -11.96 6.09
C ASN A 236 2.77 -10.93 6.34
N ILE A 237 1.76 -10.85 5.46
CA ILE A 237 0.61 -9.95 5.64
C ILE A 237 -0.13 -10.27 6.94
N ALA A 238 -0.40 -11.55 7.22
CA ALA A 238 -1.08 -11.97 8.45
C ALA A 238 -0.29 -11.59 9.71
N THR A 239 1.05 -11.68 9.66
CA THR A 239 1.95 -11.30 10.74
C THR A 239 1.94 -9.79 10.95
N MET A 240 2.13 -9.01 9.89
CA MET A 240 2.09 -7.54 9.92
C MET A 240 0.74 -7.01 10.44
N LEU A 241 -0.38 -7.64 10.06
CA LEU A 241 -1.71 -7.26 10.56
C LEU A 241 -1.85 -7.52 12.07
N ARG A 242 -1.24 -8.60 12.59
CA ARG A 242 -1.23 -8.89 14.03
C ARG A 242 -0.37 -7.88 14.78
N GLU A 243 0.83 -7.61 14.31
CA GLU A 243 1.75 -6.61 14.89
C GLU A 243 1.14 -5.21 14.89
N SER A 244 0.47 -4.82 13.80
CA SER A 244 -0.23 -3.53 13.72
C SER A 244 -1.31 -3.39 14.80
N LYS A 245 -2.09 -4.45 15.04
CA LYS A 245 -3.12 -4.45 16.08
C LYS A 245 -2.52 -4.37 17.48
N ASP A 246 -1.44 -5.11 17.73
CA ASP A 246 -0.76 -5.09 19.03
C ASP A 246 -0.12 -3.72 19.30
N ALA A 247 0.48 -3.10 18.29
CA ALA A 247 1.00 -1.73 18.36
C ALA A 247 -0.11 -0.70 18.64
N GLU A 248 -1.29 -0.83 18.02
CA GLU A 248 -2.45 0.01 18.32
C GLU A 248 -2.92 -0.13 19.76
N LYS A 249 -3.02 -1.37 20.28
CA LYS A 249 -3.36 -1.64 21.69
C LYS A 249 -2.34 -0.99 22.64
N GLN A 250 -1.05 -1.12 22.35
CA GLN A 250 0.02 -0.54 23.17
C GLN A 250 0.02 0.98 23.12
N LYS A 251 -0.17 1.58 21.94
CA LYS A 251 -0.31 3.03 21.77
C LYS A 251 -1.46 3.58 22.60
N GLN A 252 -2.62 2.94 22.53
CA GLN A 252 -3.80 3.37 23.29
C GLN A 252 -3.56 3.27 24.80
N TRP A 253 -2.96 2.17 25.27
CA TRP A 253 -2.60 2.00 26.68
C TRP A 253 -1.63 3.11 27.18
N LEU A 254 -0.60 3.42 26.39
CA LEU A 254 0.33 4.52 26.71
C LEU A 254 -0.35 5.88 26.72
N LEU A 255 -1.25 6.14 25.77
CA LEU A 255 -1.98 7.39 25.67
C LEU A 255 -2.90 7.63 26.88
N GLU A 256 -3.67 6.62 27.28
CA GLU A 256 -4.51 6.67 28.49
C GLU A 256 -3.69 7.01 29.73
N ARG A 257 -2.50 6.42 29.87
CA ARG A 257 -1.56 6.72 30.94
C ARG A 257 -1.05 8.17 30.88
N LEU A 258 -0.64 8.64 29.70
CA LEU A 258 -0.14 10.00 29.50
C LEU A 258 -1.21 11.03 29.86
N VAL A 259 -2.43 10.87 29.36
CA VAL A 259 -3.56 11.77 29.62
C VAL A 259 -3.87 11.86 31.11
N ARG A 260 -3.85 10.73 31.84
CA ARG A 260 -4.06 10.72 33.30
C ARG A 260 -2.94 11.42 34.06
N SER A 261 -1.68 11.17 33.68
CA SER A 261 -0.52 11.84 34.26
C SER A 261 -0.59 13.35 34.04
N GLN A 262 -0.91 13.78 32.82
CA GLN A 262 -1.08 15.20 32.47
C GLN A 262 -2.22 15.84 33.26
N ARG A 263 -3.35 15.15 33.40
CA ARG A 263 -4.49 15.63 34.20
C ARG A 263 -4.11 15.81 35.67
N LEU A 264 -3.45 14.81 36.26
CA LEU A 264 -2.94 14.91 37.63
C LEU A 264 -1.95 16.06 37.78
N GLY A 265 -0.99 16.19 36.85
CA GLY A 265 -0.02 17.27 36.83
C GLY A 265 -0.69 18.65 36.73
N SER A 266 -1.73 18.79 35.91
CA SER A 266 -2.49 20.04 35.76
C SER A 266 -3.24 20.43 37.05
N GLU A 267 -3.83 19.46 37.74
CA GLU A 267 -4.50 19.66 39.04
C GLU A 267 -3.48 20.08 40.11
N LEU A 268 -2.34 19.39 40.18
CA LEU A 268 -1.24 19.72 41.11
C LEU A 268 -0.66 21.11 40.81
N ALA A 269 -0.37 21.43 39.56
CA ALA A 269 0.11 22.76 39.14
C ALA A 269 -0.89 23.87 39.51
N THR A 270 -2.18 23.61 39.32
CA THR A 270 -3.26 24.52 39.72
C THR A 270 -3.30 24.71 41.24
N ALA A 271 -3.13 23.63 42.02
CA ALA A 271 -3.09 23.70 43.48
C ALA A 271 -1.88 24.50 44.00
N ILE A 272 -0.70 24.30 43.39
CA ILE A 272 0.53 25.05 43.66
C ILE A 272 0.33 26.53 43.37
N LYS A 273 -0.19 26.88 42.18
CA LYS A 273 -0.44 28.27 41.77
C LYS A 273 -1.42 28.99 42.68
N ARG A 274 -2.39 28.26 43.25
CA ARG A 274 -3.38 28.78 44.21
C ARG A 274 -2.88 28.80 45.67
N GLN A 275 -1.67 28.29 45.96
CA GLN A 275 -1.15 28.06 47.31
C GLN A 275 -2.15 27.36 48.24
N SER A 276 -3.03 26.55 47.66
CA SER A 276 -4.16 25.95 48.35
C SER A 276 -4.53 24.66 47.66
N VAL A 277 -4.28 23.55 48.35
CA VAL A 277 -4.95 22.28 48.03
C VAL A 277 -6.36 22.43 48.56
N ARG A 278 -7.28 22.95 47.75
CA ARG A 278 -8.71 22.95 48.12
C ARG A 278 -9.17 21.49 48.17
N VAL A 279 -9.04 20.87 49.34
CA VAL A 279 -9.74 19.62 49.63
C VAL A 279 -11.22 19.99 49.73
N ARG A 280 -11.92 19.96 48.59
CA ARG A 280 -13.32 20.41 48.48
C ARG A 280 -14.28 19.58 49.33
N LYS A 281 -13.85 18.42 49.83
CA LYS A 281 -14.68 17.44 50.55
C LYS A 281 -13.93 16.88 51.77
N PRO A 282 -14.60 16.58 52.89
CA PRO A 282 -13.97 15.92 54.02
C PRO A 282 -13.43 14.53 53.62
N LYS A 283 -12.35 14.08 54.27
CA LYS A 283 -11.66 12.80 53.97
C LYS A 283 -12.61 11.60 53.94
N SER A 284 -13.60 11.57 54.83
CA SER A 284 -14.61 10.51 54.89
C SER A 284 -15.41 10.40 53.59
N VAL A 285 -15.85 11.53 53.01
CA VAL A 285 -16.61 11.55 51.76
C VAL A 285 -15.75 11.13 50.57
N VAL A 286 -14.48 11.56 50.54
CA VAL A 286 -13.53 11.14 49.50
C VAL A 286 -13.29 9.63 49.53
N LEU A 287 -13.12 9.06 50.73
CA LEU A 287 -12.96 7.61 50.90
C LEU A 287 -14.21 6.83 50.49
N THR A 288 -15.40 7.34 50.79
CA THR A 288 -16.65 6.68 50.33
C THR A 288 -16.80 6.73 48.82
N GLU A 289 -16.49 7.86 48.18
CA GLU A 289 -16.54 7.99 46.71
C GLU A 289 -15.49 7.09 46.04
N TYR A 290 -14.29 7.01 46.62
CA TYR A 290 -13.24 6.10 46.15
C TYR A 290 -13.69 4.63 46.24
N ASN A 291 -14.22 4.19 47.37
CA ASN A 291 -14.68 2.80 47.55
C ASN A 291 -15.85 2.47 46.61
N GLN A 292 -16.77 3.41 46.37
CA GLN A 292 -17.84 3.24 45.38
C GLN A 292 -17.29 3.10 43.96
N ALA A 293 -16.28 3.91 43.60
CA ALA A 293 -15.63 3.83 42.30
C ALA A 293 -14.87 2.50 42.10
N VAL A 294 -14.19 2.00 43.13
CA VAL A 294 -13.52 0.69 43.12
C VAL A 294 -14.53 -0.44 42.90
N ALA A 295 -15.62 -0.47 43.67
CA ALA A 295 -16.66 -1.49 43.53
C ALA A 295 -17.36 -1.45 42.16
N LEU A 296 -17.54 -0.25 41.59
CA LEU A 296 -18.05 -0.09 40.23
C LEU A 296 -17.06 -0.63 39.19
N ASN A 297 -15.78 -0.35 39.34
CA ASN A 297 -14.74 -0.83 38.43
C ASN A 297 -14.62 -2.36 38.46
N GLU A 298 -14.68 -2.99 39.63
CA GLU A 298 -14.74 -4.45 39.77
C GLU A 298 -15.94 -5.05 39.02
N ARG A 299 -17.11 -4.43 39.12
CA ARG A 299 -18.30 -4.84 38.35
C ARG A 299 -18.10 -4.71 36.84
N LEU A 300 -17.50 -3.62 36.38
CA LEU A 300 -17.22 -3.41 34.95
C LEU A 300 -16.23 -4.44 34.42
N ASN A 301 -15.16 -4.74 35.17
CA ASN A 301 -14.20 -5.78 34.82
C ASN A 301 -14.88 -7.14 34.68
N HIS A 302 -15.74 -7.51 35.64
CA HIS A 302 -16.49 -8.76 35.55
C HIS A 302 -17.43 -8.84 34.33
N ILE A 303 -18.08 -7.73 33.97
CA ILE A 303 -18.92 -7.64 32.76
C ILE A 303 -18.04 -7.86 31.51
N ILE A 304 -16.85 -7.27 31.46
CA ILE A 304 -15.97 -7.39 30.30
C ILE A 304 -15.35 -8.78 30.19
N GLU A 305 -15.00 -9.43 31.30
CA GLU A 305 -14.60 -10.84 31.30
C GLU A 305 -15.71 -11.71 30.70
N THR A 306 -16.95 -11.53 31.17
CA THR A 306 -18.11 -12.27 30.66
C THR A 306 -18.34 -12.00 29.17
N LEU A 307 -18.24 -10.74 28.72
CA LEU A 307 -18.37 -10.38 27.31
C LEU A 307 -17.22 -10.89 26.45
N SER A 308 -16.02 -11.03 27.01
CA SER A 308 -14.86 -11.55 26.29
C SER A 308 -15.01 -13.04 26.01
N ASP A 309 -15.61 -13.77 26.96
CA ASP A 309 -15.94 -15.19 26.80
C ASP A 309 -17.11 -15.40 25.83
N GLU A 310 -18.15 -14.56 25.90
CA GLU A 310 -19.33 -14.66 25.02
C GLU A 310 -19.06 -14.19 23.58
N TYR A 311 -18.15 -13.23 23.38
CA TYR A 311 -17.87 -12.62 22.07
C TYR A 311 -16.37 -12.59 21.73
N PRO A 312 -15.73 -13.74 21.45
CA PRO A 312 -14.29 -13.81 21.15
C PRO A 312 -13.84 -12.97 19.95
N HIS A 313 -14.72 -12.73 18.98
CA HIS A 313 -14.44 -11.92 17.80
C HIS A 313 -14.32 -10.41 18.10
N LEU A 314 -14.79 -9.96 19.27
CA LEU A 314 -14.65 -8.58 19.75
C LEU A 314 -13.51 -8.42 20.75
N ARG A 315 -12.72 -9.47 21.01
CA ARG A 315 -11.66 -9.47 22.02
C ARG A 315 -10.71 -8.29 21.91
N ASP A 316 -10.28 -7.95 20.69
CA ASP A 316 -9.40 -6.79 20.47
C ASP A 316 -10.02 -5.48 20.98
N LYS A 317 -11.33 -5.28 20.79
CA LYS A 317 -12.05 -4.09 21.26
C LYS A 317 -12.34 -4.13 22.75
N LEU A 318 -12.48 -5.32 23.33
CA LEU A 318 -12.69 -5.50 24.76
C LEU A 318 -11.37 -5.30 25.54
N ASP A 319 -10.24 -5.78 25.02
CA ASP A 319 -8.89 -5.55 25.58
C ASP A 319 -8.59 -4.05 25.74
N VAL A 320 -9.00 -3.25 24.75
CA VAL A 320 -8.92 -1.77 24.75
C VAL A 320 -9.65 -1.17 25.96
N ILE A 321 -10.81 -1.73 26.34
CA ILE A 321 -11.61 -1.26 27.47
C ILE A 321 -11.00 -1.77 28.79
N VAL A 322 -10.53 -3.02 28.82
CA VAL A 322 -9.79 -3.58 29.97
C VAL A 322 -8.57 -2.71 30.28
N ASN A 323 -7.83 -2.29 29.26
CA ASN A 323 -6.68 -1.40 29.41
C ASN A 323 -7.05 -0.08 30.09
N THR A 324 -8.24 0.48 29.82
CA THR A 324 -8.72 1.71 30.47
C THR A 324 -9.12 1.48 31.93
N LEU A 325 -9.65 0.30 32.26
CA LEU A 325 -10.14 -0.06 33.59
C LEU A 325 -9.03 -0.51 34.55
N ASN A 326 -8.02 -1.22 34.04
CA ASN A 326 -6.92 -1.82 34.83
C ASN A 326 -5.70 -0.92 35.08
N ILE A 327 -5.79 0.39 34.83
CA ILE A 327 -4.64 1.29 35.02
C ILE A 327 -4.37 1.47 36.53
N HIS A 328 -3.26 0.89 36.97
CA HIS A 328 -2.78 0.98 38.35
C HIS A 328 -2.32 2.40 38.73
N SER A 329 -2.25 2.63 40.05
CA SER A 329 -1.59 3.80 40.65
C SER A 329 -0.18 4.00 40.04
N PRO A 330 0.30 5.25 39.85
CA PRO A 330 1.61 5.56 39.26
C PRO A 330 2.80 4.75 39.82
N GLU A 331 2.70 4.25 41.05
CA GLU A 331 3.77 3.52 41.75
C GLU A 331 3.95 2.06 41.32
N ASN A 332 2.94 1.41 40.75
CA ASN A 332 3.01 0.01 40.28
C ASN A 332 3.27 -0.11 38.77
N SER A 333 3.55 1.01 38.09
CA SER A 333 3.90 1.01 36.68
C SER A 333 5.34 0.56 36.47
N PRO A 334 5.64 -0.28 35.47
CA PRO A 334 7.00 -0.42 34.97
C PRO A 334 7.51 0.98 34.65
N ARG A 335 8.62 1.37 35.30
CA ARG A 335 9.37 2.56 34.91
C ARG A 335 9.68 2.41 33.43
N LEU A 336 9.58 3.50 32.67
CA LEU A 336 10.18 3.52 31.35
C LEU A 336 11.62 3.06 31.56
N VAL A 337 11.93 1.85 31.11
CA VAL A 337 13.27 1.30 31.21
C VAL A 337 14.16 2.31 30.49
N GLU A 338 15.22 2.75 31.16
CA GLU A 338 16.20 3.72 30.63
C GLU A 338 16.96 3.17 29.41
N GLU A 339 16.66 1.95 28.99
CA GLU A 339 17.17 1.33 27.79
C GLU A 339 16.07 1.37 26.72
N CYS A 340 16.03 2.46 25.95
CA CYS A 340 15.72 2.27 24.55
C CYS A 340 16.78 1.29 24.04
N ALA A 341 16.40 0.03 23.84
CA ALA A 341 17.11 -0.87 22.94
C ALA A 341 16.88 -0.38 21.51
N CYS A 342 17.40 0.82 21.25
CA CYS A 342 17.83 1.29 19.97
C CYS A 342 19.21 0.62 19.73
N ASP A 343 19.29 -0.71 19.87
CA ASP A 343 20.49 -1.45 19.52
C ASP A 343 20.62 -1.38 18.00
N GLU A 344 21.78 -0.91 17.56
CA GLU A 344 22.20 -0.84 16.18
C GLU A 344 22.01 -2.21 15.52
N ALA A 345 20.92 -2.37 14.77
CA ALA A 345 20.80 -3.45 13.80
C ALA A 345 21.83 -3.19 12.69
N LYS A 346 23.07 -3.65 12.90
CA LYS A 346 24.00 -3.93 11.83
C LYS A 346 23.49 -5.17 11.10
N GLU A 347 22.59 -4.96 10.15
CA GLU A 347 22.33 -5.96 9.11
C GLU A 347 23.56 -6.01 8.20
N GLU A 348 24.47 -6.95 8.46
CA GLU A 348 25.38 -7.45 7.44
C GLU A 348 24.56 -8.30 6.46
N ASP A 349 24.22 -7.69 5.33
CA ASP A 349 23.61 -8.37 4.18
C ASP A 349 24.65 -9.33 3.55
N PRO A 350 24.45 -10.66 3.57
CA PRO A 350 25.44 -11.63 3.08
C PRO A 350 25.54 -11.70 1.54
N ASN A 351 24.86 -10.84 0.78
CA ASN A 351 24.71 -11.03 -0.65
C ASN A 351 25.10 -9.82 -1.52
N ILE A 352 26.20 -9.16 -1.16
CA ILE A 352 26.89 -8.24 -2.08
C ILE A 352 28.12 -8.95 -2.64
N PRO A 353 28.16 -9.31 -3.94
CA PRO A 353 29.35 -9.89 -4.54
C PRO A 353 30.47 -8.84 -4.63
N GLU A 354 31.57 -9.15 -3.95
CA GLU A 354 32.85 -8.45 -4.01
C GLU A 354 33.43 -8.42 -5.43
N LYS A 355 34.03 -7.26 -5.77
CA LYS A 355 35.13 -7.05 -6.73
C LYS A 355 34.80 -7.08 -8.23
N LEU A 356 34.79 -5.88 -8.82
CA LEU A 356 35.52 -5.65 -10.07
C LEU A 356 36.64 -4.66 -9.81
N GLU A 357 37.85 -5.18 -9.98
CA GLU A 357 39.12 -4.50 -9.81
C GLU A 357 39.29 -3.38 -10.84
N LYS A 358 40.09 -2.39 -10.42
CA LYS A 358 40.70 -1.38 -11.29
C LYS A 358 41.48 -2.06 -12.41
N THR A 359 41.34 -1.55 -13.62
CA THR A 359 42.43 -1.50 -14.58
C THR A 359 42.62 -0.05 -14.98
N ASP A 360 43.76 0.49 -14.56
CA ASP A 360 44.37 1.69 -15.12
C ASP A 360 44.74 1.42 -16.59
N GLU A 361 44.31 2.28 -17.50
CA GLU A 361 45.04 2.82 -18.67
C GLU A 361 44.21 3.90 -19.39
#